data_AF-A0A7W5FC68-F1
#
_entry.id   AF-A0A7W5FC68-F1
#
_cell.length_a   1.000
_cell.length_b   1.000
_cell.length_c   1.000
_cell.angle_alpha   90.00
_cell.angle_beta   90.00
_cell.angle_gamma   90.00
#
_symmetry.space_group_name_H-M   'P 1'
#
loop_
_entity.id
_entity.type
_entity.pdbx_description
1 polymer ?
#
loop_
_entity_poly.entity_id
_entity_poly.type
_entity_poly.pdbx_seq_one_letter_code
_entity_poly.pdbx_strand_id
1 'polypeptide(L)'
;MVVGAALAAVITLPGCAPAGFDAGAADYGNAAEPASNDVQASPGATGEAVAAADPTAEATAPADPAGGGEANTPEISDEVATTALNATKVARMGSTVQDEDGFVLYRFDKDSDDPAKSNCNGDCAKIWPPAVTNDGEPTLKGVDKSLVGTVTRADGTKQLTLKGWPLYRYIGDKKPGQWKGQNVSGTWFVITPAGTKNLTCLPAVSKPVAPPSDGTSGEAGSGEAGGDYSY
;
A
#
# COMPACT_ATOMS: atom_id res chain seq x y z
N MET A 1 3.05 60.24 -26.38
CA MET A 1 2.59 59.34 -25.30
C MET A 1 2.87 57.92 -25.77
N VAL A 2 3.90 57.27 -25.24
CA VAL A 2 4.24 55.88 -25.60
C VAL A 2 3.76 55.01 -24.45
N VAL A 3 2.68 54.26 -24.68
CA VAL A 3 2.13 53.31 -23.71
C VAL A 3 2.91 52.01 -23.87
N GLY A 4 3.87 51.76 -22.98
CA GLY A 4 4.60 50.49 -22.92
C GLY A 4 3.75 49.43 -22.23
N ALA A 5 3.32 48.41 -22.98
CA ALA A 5 2.71 47.21 -22.41
C ALA A 5 3.81 46.33 -21.79
N ALA A 6 3.85 46.28 -20.47
CA ALA A 6 4.66 45.31 -19.76
C ALA A 6 3.97 43.94 -19.83
N LEU A 7 4.50 43.04 -20.68
CA LEU A 7 4.16 41.62 -20.63
C LEU A 7 4.72 41.03 -19.34
N ALA A 8 3.88 40.85 -18.34
CA ALA A 8 4.19 40.06 -17.16
C ALA A 8 4.26 38.58 -17.58
N ALA A 9 5.47 38.09 -17.84
CA ALA A 9 5.70 36.66 -17.96
C ALA A 9 5.54 36.03 -16.56
N VAL A 10 4.41 35.37 -16.32
CA VAL A 10 4.19 34.56 -15.12
C VAL A 10 5.10 33.34 -15.23
N ILE A 11 6.24 33.38 -14.53
CA ILE A 11 7.14 32.25 -14.38
C ILE A 11 6.45 31.28 -13.41
N THR A 12 5.78 30.25 -13.94
CA THR A 12 5.30 29.14 -13.14
C THR A 12 6.51 28.38 -12.61
N LEU A 13 6.79 28.51 -11.30
CA LEU A 13 7.76 27.67 -10.63
C LEU A 13 7.44 26.20 -10.91
N PRO A 14 8.44 25.34 -11.22
CA PRO A 14 8.21 23.93 -11.41
C PRO A 14 7.68 23.33 -10.11
N GLY A 15 6.37 23.22 -10.00
CA GLY A 15 5.71 22.63 -8.85
C GLY A 15 6.24 21.21 -8.62
N CYS A 16 6.44 20.85 -7.37
CA CYS A 16 6.69 19.48 -7.00
C CYS A 16 5.46 18.64 -7.42
N ALA A 17 5.61 17.91 -8.51
CA ALA A 17 4.55 17.09 -9.05
C ALA A 17 5.14 15.92 -9.86
N PRO A 18 4.55 14.72 -9.78
CA PRO A 18 4.95 13.60 -10.63
C PRO A 18 4.71 13.91 -12.11
N ALA A 19 5.41 13.20 -12.99
CA ALA A 19 5.21 13.35 -14.42
C ALA A 19 3.76 12.98 -14.80
N GLY A 20 3.05 13.89 -15.47
CA GLY A 20 1.65 13.72 -15.84
C GLY A 20 0.65 13.97 -14.70
N PHE A 21 1.07 14.62 -13.62
CA PHE A 21 0.16 15.16 -12.60
C PHE A 21 -0.50 16.44 -13.11
N ASP A 22 -1.83 16.48 -13.17
CA ASP A 22 -2.59 17.69 -13.43
C ASP A 22 -3.02 18.31 -12.10
N ALA A 23 -2.52 19.49 -11.77
CA ALA A 23 -2.83 20.15 -10.50
C ALA A 23 -4.24 20.78 -10.47
N GLY A 24 -4.86 20.99 -11.64
CA GLY A 24 -6.22 21.52 -11.76
C GLY A 24 -7.30 20.46 -11.57
N ALA A 25 -6.96 19.20 -11.82
CA ALA A 25 -7.72 18.02 -11.44
C ALA A 25 -6.91 17.23 -10.40
N ALA A 26 -6.94 17.63 -9.11
CA ALA A 26 -6.29 16.95 -7.97
C ALA A 26 -6.82 15.51 -7.71
N ASP A 27 -6.91 14.75 -8.79
CA ASP A 27 -7.87 13.71 -9.08
C ASP A 27 -7.24 12.90 -10.22
N TYR A 28 -6.62 11.77 -9.85
CA TYR A 28 -6.33 10.72 -10.84
C TYR A 28 -7.60 9.91 -11.19
N GLY A 29 -8.78 10.40 -10.77
CA GLY A 29 -10.10 9.79 -10.92
C GLY A 29 -11.02 10.12 -9.73
N ASN A 30 -12.31 10.26 -10.01
CA ASN A 30 -13.36 10.64 -9.06
C ASN A 30 -13.84 9.42 -8.25
N ALA A 31 -13.00 8.93 -7.33
CA ALA A 31 -13.35 7.81 -6.45
C ALA A 31 -13.31 8.20 -4.97
N ALA A 32 -14.22 7.59 -4.20
CA ALA A 32 -14.33 7.75 -2.76
C ALA A 32 -13.04 7.29 -2.05
N GLU A 33 -12.74 7.92 -0.91
CA GLU A 33 -11.63 7.56 -0.03
C GLU A 33 -11.66 6.06 0.31
N PRO A 34 -10.54 5.31 0.24
CA PRO A 34 -10.48 4.02 0.88
C PRO A 34 -10.50 4.28 2.38
N ALA A 35 -11.67 4.08 2.97
CA ALA A 35 -11.77 3.85 4.39
C ALA A 35 -10.82 2.70 4.72
N SER A 36 -9.90 2.93 5.66
CA SER A 36 -9.38 1.82 6.46
C SER A 36 -10.61 1.06 6.92
N ASN A 37 -10.75 -0.20 6.52
CA ASN A 37 -11.79 -1.04 7.10
C ASN A 37 -11.37 -1.28 8.55
N ASP A 38 -11.79 -0.38 9.44
CA ASP A 38 -11.94 -0.65 10.86
C ASP A 38 -13.00 -1.76 10.96
N VAL A 39 -12.54 -3.01 10.97
CA VAL A 39 -13.41 -4.12 11.33
C VAL A 39 -13.76 -3.91 12.80
N GLN A 40 -14.93 -3.35 13.07
CA GLN A 40 -15.49 -3.32 14.41
C GLN A 40 -15.52 -4.76 14.94
N ALA A 41 -14.70 -5.04 15.95
CA ALA A 41 -14.87 -6.22 16.77
C ALA A 41 -16.25 -6.13 17.43
N SER A 42 -17.18 -7.00 17.03
CA SER A 42 -18.41 -7.20 17.77
C SER A 42 -18.08 -7.93 19.09
N PRO A 43 -18.45 -7.41 20.27
CA PRO A 43 -18.30 -8.14 21.51
C PRO A 43 -19.45 -9.15 21.63
N GLY A 44 -19.13 -10.42 21.81
CA GLY A 44 -20.16 -11.45 21.96
C GLY A 44 -19.60 -12.80 22.33
N ALA A 45 -19.26 -12.99 23.61
CA ALA A 45 -19.55 -14.21 24.35
C ALA A 45 -19.22 -14.00 25.83
N THR A 46 -20.28 -13.84 26.63
CA THR A 46 -20.32 -14.02 28.07
C THR A 46 -19.88 -15.45 28.44
N GLY A 47 -19.00 -15.56 29.43
CA GLY A 47 -18.67 -16.82 30.08
C GLY A 47 -18.16 -16.55 31.50
N GLU A 48 -19.00 -16.88 32.48
CA GLU A 48 -18.84 -16.67 33.92
C GLU A 48 -17.59 -17.32 34.53
N ALA A 49 -17.15 -16.70 35.63
CA ALA A 49 -16.02 -17.06 36.48
C ALA A 49 -16.24 -18.34 37.30
N VAL A 50 -15.15 -19.04 37.66
CA VAL A 50 -14.93 -19.58 39.01
C VAL A 50 -13.45 -19.82 39.34
N ALA A 51 -13.09 -19.38 40.55
CA ALA A 51 -12.18 -19.99 41.55
C ALA A 51 -10.64 -20.03 41.35
N ALA A 52 -10.00 -19.09 42.05
CA ALA A 52 -8.88 -19.19 43.00
C ALA A 52 -7.93 -20.43 43.04
N ALA A 53 -6.62 -20.17 43.01
CA ALA A 53 -5.61 -20.72 43.94
C ALA A 53 -4.31 -19.88 43.94
N ASP A 54 -3.76 -19.67 45.14
CA ASP A 54 -2.50 -18.99 45.50
C ASP A 54 -1.23 -19.71 44.97
N PRO A 55 -0.04 -19.06 44.93
CA PRO A 55 1.19 -19.55 44.31
C PRO A 55 2.12 -20.23 45.30
N THR A 56 2.71 -21.39 44.96
CA THR A 56 4.03 -21.81 45.50
C THR A 56 4.61 -23.01 44.75
N ALA A 57 5.95 -22.98 44.62
CA ALA A 57 6.90 -24.09 44.45
C ALA A 57 7.62 -24.21 43.09
N GLU A 58 8.93 -24.35 43.24
CA GLU A 58 10.05 -24.24 42.31
C GLU A 58 10.30 -25.44 41.39
N ALA A 59 11.06 -25.12 40.33
CA ALA A 59 12.10 -25.90 39.65
C ALA A 59 11.70 -27.19 38.91
N THR A 60 11.80 -27.17 37.57
CA THR A 60 12.86 -27.91 36.83
C THR A 60 12.99 -27.35 35.40
N ALA A 61 14.21 -27.06 34.95
CA ALA A 61 14.60 -27.00 33.54
C ALA A 61 15.58 -28.18 33.28
N PRO A 62 15.92 -28.58 32.03
CA PRO A 62 15.58 -27.99 30.73
C PRO A 62 15.04 -29.00 29.69
N ALA A 63 14.39 -28.52 28.63
CA ALA A 63 14.31 -29.22 27.35
C ALA A 63 14.14 -28.19 26.22
N ASP A 64 15.03 -28.25 25.25
CA ASP A 64 15.12 -27.44 24.02
C ASP A 64 15.43 -28.45 22.89
N PRO A 65 15.13 -28.22 21.60
CA PRO A 65 14.00 -27.51 20.97
C PRO A 65 13.12 -28.50 20.18
N ALA A 66 11.83 -28.23 20.04
CA ALA A 66 11.04 -28.73 18.90
C ALA A 66 10.47 -27.47 18.24
N GLY A 67 10.98 -27.04 17.10
CA GLY A 67 10.76 -27.71 15.83
C GLY A 67 9.74 -26.85 15.08
N GLY A 68 10.22 -26.09 14.10
CA GLY A 68 9.48 -25.06 13.40
C GLY A 68 8.15 -25.56 12.85
N GLY A 69 7.09 -24.84 13.20
CA GLY A 69 5.77 -24.97 12.60
C GLY A 69 5.47 -23.74 11.76
N GLU A 70 6.22 -23.52 10.68
CA GLU A 70 5.70 -22.73 9.55
C GLU A 70 4.72 -23.61 8.79
N ALA A 71 3.52 -23.73 9.33
CA ALA A 71 2.41 -24.37 8.66
C ALA A 71 1.27 -23.35 8.57
N ASN A 72 0.79 -23.14 7.34
CA ASN A 72 -0.40 -22.38 6.93
C ASN A 72 -0.21 -20.94 6.40
N THR A 73 1.00 -20.50 6.03
CA THR A 73 1.10 -19.31 5.15
C THR A 73 0.62 -19.69 3.75
N PRO A 74 -0.36 -18.99 3.15
CA PRO A 74 -0.77 -19.23 1.76
C PRO A 74 0.44 -19.07 0.84
N GLU A 75 0.72 -20.07 0.03
CA GLU A 75 1.79 -19.97 -0.97
C GLU A 75 1.35 -19.02 -2.09
N ILE A 76 2.16 -18.00 -2.34
CA ILE A 76 1.89 -16.99 -3.36
C ILE A 76 2.66 -17.38 -4.62
N SER A 77 2.04 -17.30 -5.79
CA SER A 77 2.74 -17.57 -7.05
C SER A 77 3.92 -16.62 -7.23
N ASP A 78 5.04 -17.14 -7.75
CA ASP A 78 6.25 -16.34 -7.99
C ASP A 78 5.98 -15.11 -8.88
N GLU A 79 4.95 -15.16 -9.71
CA GLU A 79 4.55 -14.06 -10.60
C GLU A 79 4.05 -12.81 -9.87
N VAL A 80 3.53 -12.95 -8.64
CA VAL A 80 3.02 -11.80 -7.87
C VAL A 80 3.85 -11.52 -6.61
N ALA A 81 4.86 -12.35 -6.33
CA ALA A 81 5.80 -12.13 -5.25
C ALA A 81 6.80 -11.02 -5.60
N THR A 82 7.02 -10.10 -4.66
CA THR A 82 8.10 -9.12 -4.75
C THR A 82 9.42 -9.81 -4.41
N THR A 83 10.35 -9.81 -5.37
CA THR A 83 11.61 -10.56 -5.28
C THR A 83 12.84 -9.66 -5.13
N ALA A 84 12.70 -8.34 -5.31
CA ALA A 84 13.79 -7.40 -5.12
C ALA A 84 13.36 -6.11 -4.43
N LEU A 85 14.29 -5.48 -3.70
CA LEU A 85 14.17 -4.10 -3.21
C LEU A 85 15.40 -3.29 -3.66
N ASN A 86 15.15 -2.33 -4.54
CA ASN A 86 16.16 -1.55 -5.24
C ASN A 86 16.07 -0.07 -4.84
N ALA A 87 17.10 0.45 -4.18
CA ALA A 87 17.27 1.87 -3.95
C ALA A 87 17.67 2.58 -5.25
N THR A 88 16.80 3.45 -5.75
CA THR A 88 16.97 4.15 -7.03
C THR A 88 16.63 5.63 -6.87
N LYS A 89 17.29 6.50 -7.63
CA LYS A 89 16.91 7.92 -7.71
C LYS A 89 15.88 8.13 -8.80
N VAL A 90 14.77 8.77 -8.46
CA VAL A 90 13.72 9.18 -9.39
C VAL A 90 13.73 10.70 -9.52
N ALA A 91 13.53 11.19 -10.75
CA ALA A 91 13.49 12.63 -11.01
C ALA A 91 12.45 13.33 -10.11
N ARG A 92 12.84 14.47 -9.54
CA ARG A 92 12.10 15.27 -8.54
C ARG A 92 11.90 14.61 -7.17
N MET A 93 11.62 13.31 -7.11
CA MET A 93 11.38 12.58 -5.85
C MET A 93 12.66 12.24 -5.07
N GLY A 94 13.82 12.17 -5.73
CA GLY A 94 15.07 11.80 -5.07
C GLY A 94 15.15 10.29 -4.83
N SER A 95 15.71 9.88 -3.70
CA SER A 95 15.94 8.46 -3.40
C SER A 95 14.65 7.73 -3.01
N THR A 96 14.35 6.64 -3.71
CA THR A 96 13.16 5.78 -3.51
C THR A 96 13.59 4.32 -3.39
N VAL A 97 12.69 3.47 -2.91
CA VAL A 97 12.81 2.00 -3.08
C VAL A 97 11.84 1.55 -4.16
N GLN A 98 12.30 0.65 -5.02
CA GLN A 98 11.52 0.04 -6.09
C GLN A 98 11.60 -1.48 -6.00
N ASP A 99 10.61 -2.17 -6.55
CA ASP A 99 10.64 -3.63 -6.73
C ASP A 99 11.49 -4.08 -7.93
N GLU A 100 11.40 -5.37 -8.29
CA GLU A 100 12.06 -5.97 -9.46
C GLU A 100 11.61 -5.39 -10.80
N ASP A 101 10.36 -4.93 -10.90
CA ASP A 101 9.78 -4.34 -12.10
C ASP A 101 10.08 -2.83 -12.22
N GLY A 102 10.65 -2.24 -11.15
CA GLY A 102 10.98 -0.82 -11.09
C GLY A 102 9.79 0.07 -10.67
N PHE A 103 8.70 -0.49 -10.13
CA PHE A 103 7.64 0.32 -9.53
C PHE A 103 8.08 0.84 -8.17
N VAL A 104 7.72 2.09 -7.88
CA VAL A 104 8.07 2.74 -6.62
C VAL A 104 7.19 2.19 -5.49
N LEU A 105 7.82 1.88 -4.36
CA LEU A 105 7.14 1.36 -3.17
C LEU A 105 6.76 2.47 -2.19
N TYR A 106 5.66 2.23 -1.50
CA TYR A 106 4.98 3.15 -0.61
C TYR A 106 4.84 2.60 0.81
N ARG A 107 4.68 3.51 1.76
CA ARG A 107 4.26 3.26 3.14
C ARG A 107 2.97 4.02 3.43
N PHE A 108 2.18 3.47 4.35
CA PHE A 108 0.91 4.03 4.80
C PHE A 108 1.03 4.56 6.22
N ASP A 109 0.63 5.80 6.45
CA ASP A 109 0.72 6.42 7.78
C ASP A 109 -0.25 5.85 8.81
N LYS A 110 -1.31 5.16 8.38
CA LYS A 110 -2.19 4.46 9.31
C LYS A 110 -1.70 3.06 9.66
N ASP A 111 -0.56 2.61 9.12
CA ASP A 111 0.11 1.39 9.57
C ASP A 111 0.94 1.66 10.85
N SER A 112 1.51 0.60 11.43
CA SER A 112 2.45 0.69 12.56
C SER A 112 3.76 -0.01 12.19
N ASP A 113 4.88 0.50 12.67
CA ASP A 113 6.22 -0.07 12.44
C ASP A 113 6.79 -0.85 13.62
N ASP A 114 6.30 -0.62 14.84
CA ASP A 114 6.70 -1.37 16.03
C ASP A 114 5.53 -1.59 17.01
N PRO A 115 4.94 -2.81 17.07
CA PRO A 115 5.17 -3.91 16.13
C PRO A 115 4.66 -3.57 14.72
N ALA A 116 5.31 -4.13 13.70
CA ALA A 116 4.88 -3.97 12.31
C ALA A 116 3.44 -4.47 12.12
N LYS A 117 2.56 -3.63 11.56
CA LYS A 117 1.16 -3.97 11.32
C LYS A 117 0.61 -3.23 10.10
N SER A 118 0.01 -3.99 9.17
CA SER A 118 -0.78 -3.46 8.05
C SER A 118 -2.25 -3.26 8.45
N ASN A 119 -2.76 -2.05 8.27
CA ASN A 119 -4.18 -1.69 8.38
C ASN A 119 -4.84 -1.51 6.99
N CYS A 120 -4.12 -1.73 5.90
CA CYS A 120 -4.66 -1.72 4.54
C CYS A 120 -5.12 -3.11 4.12
N ASN A 121 -6.43 -3.36 4.13
CA ASN A 121 -7.06 -4.64 3.77
C ASN A 121 -8.28 -4.41 2.85
N GLY A 122 -8.77 -5.46 2.16
CA GLY A 122 -9.93 -5.38 1.27
C GLY A 122 -9.70 -4.43 0.10
N ASP A 123 -10.64 -3.50 -0.14
CA ASP A 123 -10.53 -2.53 -1.24
C ASP A 123 -9.29 -1.63 -1.15
N CYS A 124 -8.79 -1.37 0.06
CA CYS A 124 -7.52 -0.67 0.22
C CYS A 124 -6.39 -1.44 -0.47
N ALA A 125 -6.30 -2.75 -0.27
CA ALA A 125 -5.27 -3.61 -0.87
C ALA A 125 -5.47 -3.81 -2.38
N LYS A 126 -6.67 -3.56 -2.92
CA LYS A 126 -6.91 -3.54 -4.38
C LYS A 126 -6.29 -2.29 -5.04
N ILE A 127 -6.28 -1.16 -4.34
CA ILE A 127 -5.69 0.11 -4.81
C ILE A 127 -4.20 0.20 -4.48
N TRP A 128 -3.83 -0.37 -3.33
CA TRP A 128 -2.48 -0.43 -2.80
C TRP A 128 -2.04 -1.89 -2.62
N PRO A 129 -1.71 -2.61 -3.70
CA PRO A 129 -1.28 -3.99 -3.62
C PRO A 129 -0.09 -4.15 -2.67
N PRO A 130 -0.16 -5.07 -1.68
CA PRO A 130 0.95 -5.33 -0.79
C PRO A 130 2.13 -5.94 -1.55
N ALA A 131 3.35 -5.56 -1.19
CA ALA A 131 4.57 -6.21 -1.66
C ALA A 131 4.74 -7.55 -0.93
N VAL A 132 4.04 -8.57 -1.41
CA VAL A 132 4.01 -9.92 -0.82
C VAL A 132 5.29 -10.70 -1.13
N THR A 133 5.60 -11.67 -0.28
CA THR A 133 6.82 -12.49 -0.38
C THR A 133 6.56 -13.87 0.20
N ASN A 134 7.23 -14.91 -0.33
CA ASN A 134 7.13 -16.27 0.20
C ASN A 134 8.12 -16.49 1.36
N ASP A 135 9.38 -16.09 1.18
CA ASP A 135 10.48 -16.33 2.13
C ASP A 135 10.86 -15.09 2.98
N GLY A 136 10.49 -13.88 2.56
CA GLY A 136 10.91 -12.64 3.23
C GLY A 136 12.35 -12.22 2.88
N GLU A 137 12.95 -12.81 1.85
CA GLU A 137 14.35 -12.62 1.48
C GLU A 137 14.51 -12.05 0.07
N PRO A 138 14.06 -10.80 -0.17
CA PRO A 138 14.23 -10.18 -1.48
C PRO A 138 15.72 -9.88 -1.74
N THR A 139 16.10 -9.90 -3.02
CA THR A 139 17.40 -9.39 -3.45
C THR A 139 17.50 -7.89 -3.20
N LEU A 140 18.60 -7.43 -2.60
CA LEU A 140 18.76 -6.03 -2.19
C LEU A 140 19.81 -5.30 -3.02
N LYS A 141 19.47 -4.08 -3.45
CA LYS A 141 20.44 -3.14 -4.05
C LYS A 141 20.32 -1.78 -3.39
N GLY A 142 21.33 -1.38 -2.63
CA GLY A 142 21.37 -0.07 -1.97
C GLY A 142 20.34 0.11 -0.84
N VAL A 143 19.72 -0.98 -0.38
CA VAL A 143 18.87 -1.06 0.81
C VAL A 143 19.62 -1.86 1.87
N ASP A 144 19.57 -1.42 3.13
CA ASP A 144 20.19 -2.11 4.25
C ASP A 144 19.34 -3.33 4.66
N LYS A 145 19.94 -4.53 4.64
CA LYS A 145 19.27 -5.79 5.00
C LYS A 145 18.75 -5.78 6.43
N SER A 146 19.40 -5.07 7.35
CA SER A 146 18.95 -4.98 8.76
C SER A 146 17.63 -4.22 8.93
N LEU A 147 17.24 -3.42 7.94
CA LEU A 147 15.95 -2.73 7.92
C LEU A 147 14.85 -3.58 7.29
N VAL A 148 15.18 -4.63 6.54
CA VAL A 148 14.19 -5.45 5.83
C VAL A 148 13.61 -6.49 6.79
N GLY A 149 12.29 -6.53 6.87
CA GLY A 149 11.56 -7.53 7.63
C GLY A 149 10.30 -7.97 6.91
N THR A 150 9.43 -8.66 7.63
CA THR A 150 8.12 -9.08 7.14
C THR A 150 7.04 -8.84 8.19
N VAL A 151 5.79 -8.77 7.73
CA VAL A 151 4.60 -8.79 8.56
C VAL A 151 3.62 -9.81 7.99
N THR A 152 3.00 -10.60 8.87
CA THR A 152 1.88 -11.46 8.49
C THR A 152 0.60 -10.62 8.46
N ARG A 153 -0.03 -10.56 7.29
CA ARG A 153 -1.28 -9.82 7.08
C ARG A 153 -2.48 -10.58 7.65
N ALA A 154 -3.62 -9.90 7.74
CA ALA A 154 -4.87 -10.50 8.23
C ALA A 154 -5.39 -11.64 7.33
N ASP A 155 -5.03 -11.62 6.04
CA ASP A 155 -5.31 -12.66 5.06
C ASP A 155 -4.33 -13.86 5.12
N GLY A 156 -3.36 -13.83 6.03
CA GLY A 156 -2.36 -14.88 6.23
C GLY A 156 -1.12 -14.75 5.34
N THR A 157 -1.13 -13.88 4.33
CA THR A 157 0.03 -13.66 3.45
C THR A 157 1.16 -12.90 4.18
N LYS A 158 2.41 -13.16 3.78
CA LYS A 158 3.56 -12.39 4.26
C LYS A 158 3.81 -11.20 3.34
N GLN A 159 4.02 -10.03 3.94
CA GLN A 159 4.33 -8.78 3.26
C GLN A 159 5.68 -8.25 3.72
N LEU A 160 6.48 -7.73 2.79
CA LEU A 160 7.76 -7.10 3.10
C LEU A 160 7.55 -5.79 3.88
N THR A 161 8.44 -5.56 4.84
CA THR A 161 8.55 -4.31 5.57
C THR A 161 9.94 -3.70 5.39
N LEU A 162 10.02 -2.37 5.50
CA LEU A 162 11.30 -1.68 5.58
C LEU A 162 11.27 -0.73 6.78
N LYS A 163 12.19 -0.98 7.73
CA LYS A 163 12.22 -0.37 9.05
C LYS A 163 10.85 -0.51 9.74
N GLY A 164 10.28 -1.73 9.69
CA GLY A 164 8.97 -2.06 10.26
C GLY A 164 7.76 -1.57 9.47
N TRP A 165 7.90 -0.63 8.54
CA TRP A 165 6.78 -0.12 7.73
C TRP A 165 6.39 -1.10 6.61
N PRO A 166 5.13 -1.56 6.52
CA PRO A 166 4.65 -2.40 5.41
C PRO A 166 4.77 -1.69 4.05
N LEU A 167 5.18 -2.44 3.04
CA LEU A 167 5.45 -1.93 1.69
C LEU A 167 4.32 -2.22 0.70
N TYR A 168 3.96 -1.24 -0.12
CA TYR A 168 2.89 -1.37 -1.11
C TYR A 168 3.29 -0.83 -2.48
N ARG A 169 2.74 -1.42 -3.55
CA ARG A 169 2.65 -0.79 -4.88
C ARG A 169 1.40 0.10 -4.94
N TYR A 170 1.33 0.97 -5.95
CA TYR A 170 0.14 1.77 -6.23
C TYR A 170 -0.38 1.49 -7.64
N ILE A 171 -1.66 1.11 -7.78
CA ILE A 171 -2.20 0.78 -9.11
C ILE A 171 -2.29 1.98 -10.06
N GLY A 172 -2.23 3.21 -9.54
CA GLY A 172 -2.20 4.42 -10.36
C GLY A 172 -0.86 4.65 -11.05
N ASP A 173 0.20 3.97 -10.59
CA ASP A 173 1.48 3.93 -11.28
C ASP A 173 1.42 2.87 -12.39
N LYS A 174 1.39 3.35 -13.63
CA LYS A 174 1.26 2.52 -14.84
C LYS A 174 2.59 2.22 -15.50
N LYS A 175 3.68 2.85 -15.04
CA LYS A 175 5.03 2.68 -15.59
C LYS A 175 6.07 2.70 -14.45
N PRO A 176 7.18 1.98 -14.60
CA PRO A 176 8.30 2.03 -13.67
C PRO A 176 8.77 3.47 -13.41
N GLY A 177 9.16 3.74 -12.16
CA GLY A 177 9.59 5.07 -11.71
C GLY A 177 8.49 6.13 -11.60
N GLN A 178 7.22 5.80 -11.91
CA GLN A 178 6.12 6.67 -11.53
C GLN A 178 5.94 6.67 -10.01
N TRP A 179 5.50 7.81 -9.49
CA TRP A 179 5.29 8.01 -8.06
C TRP A 179 3.97 8.76 -7.80
N LYS A 180 2.92 8.46 -8.56
CA LYS A 180 1.63 9.15 -8.52
C LYS A 180 0.86 8.93 -7.22
N GLY A 181 1.21 7.89 -6.45
CA GLY A 181 0.66 7.63 -5.12
C GLY A 181 1.16 8.60 -4.04
N GLN A 182 2.14 9.46 -4.32
CA GLN A 182 2.69 10.37 -3.32
C GLN A 182 1.63 11.35 -2.81
N ASN A 183 1.50 11.42 -1.49
CA ASN A 183 0.58 12.29 -0.78
C ASN A 183 -0.90 12.04 -1.11
N VAL A 184 -1.24 10.86 -1.65
CA VAL A 184 -2.64 10.45 -1.82
C VAL A 184 -3.30 10.37 -0.44
N SER A 185 -4.48 10.96 -0.31
CA SER A 185 -5.23 11.11 0.95
C SER A 185 -4.43 11.75 2.11
N GLY A 186 -3.27 12.33 1.85
CA GLY A 186 -2.37 12.86 2.89
C GLY A 186 -1.70 11.80 3.77
N THR A 187 -1.84 10.51 3.43
CA THR A 187 -1.41 9.39 4.28
C THR A 187 -0.49 8.40 3.57
N TRP A 188 -0.32 8.51 2.25
CA TRP A 188 0.49 7.61 1.44
C TRP A 188 1.78 8.30 0.99
N PHE A 189 2.92 7.68 1.24
CA PHE A 189 4.22 8.28 0.96
C PHE A 189 5.17 7.29 0.33
N VAL A 190 5.89 7.73 -0.69
CA VAL A 190 7.04 7.01 -1.24
C VAL A 190 8.02 6.73 -0.09
N ILE A 191 8.52 5.51 -0.02
CA ILE A 191 9.49 5.14 1.01
C ILE A 191 10.92 5.44 0.56
N THR A 192 11.73 5.97 1.48
CA THR A 192 13.17 6.12 1.26
C THR A 192 13.91 4.80 1.55
N PRO A 193 15.15 4.62 1.05
CA PRO A 193 15.97 3.46 1.43
C PRO A 193 16.24 3.32 2.94
N ALA A 194 16.01 4.39 3.72
CA ALA A 194 16.13 4.37 5.18
C ALA A 194 14.81 3.99 5.89
N GLY A 195 13.78 3.58 5.15
CA GLY A 195 12.46 3.20 5.69
C GLY A 195 11.59 4.37 6.15
N THR A 196 11.97 5.61 5.83
CA THR A 196 11.23 6.82 6.23
C THR A 196 10.32 7.34 5.11
N LYS A 197 9.34 8.19 5.45
CA LYS A 197 8.55 8.94 4.44
C LYS A 197 9.50 9.78 3.60
N ASN A 198 9.35 9.75 2.29
CA ASN A 198 10.04 10.67 1.41
C ASN A 198 9.26 12.00 1.32
N LEU A 199 9.83 13.04 1.92
CA LEU A 199 9.28 14.41 1.91
C LEU A 199 10.04 15.33 0.95
N THR A 200 10.93 14.79 0.12
CA THR A 200 11.76 15.55 -0.82
C THR A 200 10.90 16.32 -1.82
N CYS A 201 9.83 15.69 -2.28
CA CYS A 201 8.86 16.29 -3.17
C CYS A 201 7.46 15.93 -2.66
N LEU A 202 6.78 16.91 -2.08
CA LEU A 202 5.40 16.76 -1.61
C LEU A 202 4.42 17.58 -2.48
N PRO A 203 3.66 16.94 -3.40
CA PRO A 203 2.58 17.60 -4.14
C PRO A 203 1.39 17.89 -3.23
N ALA A 204 0.39 18.62 -3.73
CA ALA A 204 -0.89 18.76 -3.03
C ALA A 204 -1.54 17.39 -2.77
N VAL A 205 -2.31 17.30 -1.68
CA VAL A 205 -3.06 16.08 -1.37
C VAL A 205 -3.98 15.73 -2.53
N SER A 206 -3.95 14.46 -2.94
CA SER A 206 -4.68 13.96 -4.11
C SER A 206 -5.60 12.81 -3.73
N LYS A 207 -6.64 12.56 -4.53
CA LYS A 207 -7.50 11.38 -4.36
C LYS A 207 -6.89 10.12 -5.00
N PRO A 208 -7.16 8.93 -4.44
CA PRO A 208 -6.76 7.68 -5.07
C PRO A 208 -7.56 7.41 -6.35
N VAL A 209 -7.01 6.58 -7.23
CA VAL A 209 -7.76 6.07 -8.39
C VAL A 209 -8.90 5.14 -7.95
N ALA A 210 -9.90 4.98 -8.82
CA ALA A 210 -10.99 4.04 -8.57
C ALA A 210 -10.47 2.60 -8.39
N PRO A 211 -11.02 1.83 -7.44
CA PRO A 211 -10.70 0.42 -7.31
C PRO A 211 -11.10 -0.32 -8.61
N PRO A 212 -10.37 -1.37 -8.99
CA PRO A 212 -10.78 -2.22 -10.10
C PRO A 212 -12.19 -2.76 -9.83
N SER A 213 -13.07 -2.69 -10.83
CA SER A 213 -14.42 -3.25 -10.71
C SER A 213 -14.33 -4.77 -10.57
N ASP A 214 -14.91 -5.32 -9.49
CA ASP A 214 -15.12 -6.75 -9.35
C ASP A 214 -16.11 -7.13 -10.46
N GLY A 215 -15.65 -7.78 -11.52
CA GLY A 215 -16.44 -8.04 -12.72
C GLY A 215 -17.71 -8.84 -12.42
N THR A 216 -18.82 -8.16 -12.15
CA THR A 216 -20.15 -8.75 -12.33
C THR A 216 -20.43 -8.71 -13.83
N SER A 217 -20.29 -9.87 -14.46
CA SER A 217 -20.90 -10.15 -15.76
C SER A 217 -22.41 -10.19 -15.57
N GLY A 218 -23.00 -9.00 -15.48
CA GLY A 218 -24.45 -8.79 -15.53
C GLY A 218 -24.82 -8.25 -16.90
N GLU A 219 -24.76 -9.11 -17.91
CA GLU A 219 -25.52 -8.92 -19.14
C GLU A 219 -27.01 -8.88 -18.75
N ALA A 220 -27.60 -7.69 -18.74
CA ALA A 220 -29.04 -7.50 -18.81
C ALA A 220 -29.34 -6.27 -19.67
N GLY A 221 -28.83 -6.30 -20.90
CA GLY A 221 -29.51 -5.64 -22.00
C GLY A 221 -30.82 -6.37 -22.26
N SER A 222 -31.92 -5.89 -21.68
CA SER A 222 -33.26 -6.12 -22.22
C SER A 222 -33.90 -4.77 -22.51
N GLY A 223 -33.39 -4.15 -23.58
CA GLY A 223 -34.22 -3.25 -24.36
C GLY A 223 -35.01 -4.11 -25.34
N GLU A 224 -36.28 -4.33 -25.05
CA GLU A 224 -37.25 -4.68 -26.10
C GLU A 224 -38.40 -3.68 -26.05
N ALA A 225 -38.24 -2.66 -26.88
CA ALA A 225 -39.34 -1.89 -27.44
C ALA A 225 -40.12 -2.80 -28.40
N GLY A 226 -41.45 -2.64 -28.40
CA GLY A 226 -42.38 -3.52 -29.10
C GLY A 226 -42.27 -3.53 -30.63
N GLY A 227 -42.84 -4.59 -31.20
CA GLY A 227 -43.07 -4.77 -32.63
C GLY A 227 -44.01 -5.94 -32.90
N ASP A 228 -45.24 -5.61 -33.29
CA ASP A 228 -46.10 -6.26 -34.29
C ASP A 228 -45.98 -7.78 -34.53
N TYR A 229 -47.03 -8.53 -34.22
CA TYR A 229 -47.38 -9.75 -34.96
C TYR A 229 -48.89 -9.95 -35.01
N SER A 230 -49.39 -9.93 -36.24
CA SER A 230 -50.76 -10.23 -36.65
C SER A 230 -51.06 -11.72 -36.58
N TYR A 231 -52.25 -12.10 -36.11
CA TYR A 231 -53.09 -13.14 -36.72
C TYR A 231 -54.56 -12.92 -36.38
#